data_AF-A0A068MYI9-F1
#
_entry.id   AF-A0A068MYI9-F1
#
_cell.length_a   1.000
_cell.length_b   1.000
_cell.length_c   1.000
_cell.angle_alpha   90.00
_cell.angle_beta   90.00
_cell.angle_gamma   90.00
#
_symmetry.space_group_name_H-M   'P 1'
#
loop_
_entity.id
_entity.type
_entity.pdbx_description
1 polymer ?
#
loop_
_entity_poly.entity_id
_entity_poly.type
_entity_poly.pdbx_seq_one_letter_code
_entity_poly.pdbx_strand_id
1 'polypeptide(L)' 'MKKTFQSVEAYAQDPNPESLETINTSMAAAFSKIDKAVKCKVIHKNNAARKKARLAKALQKALPAAA' A
#
# COMPACT_ATOMS: atom_id res chain seq x y z
N MET A 1 6.05 5.29 3.52
CA MET A 1 5.86 4.16 2.59
C MET A 1 6.66 2.91 3.00
N LYS A 2 7.78 3.01 3.72
CA LYS A 2 8.50 1.81 4.21
C LYS A 2 7.60 0.89 5.05
N LYS A 3 6.78 1.45 5.94
CA LYS A 3 5.85 0.68 6.81
C LYS A 3 4.92 -0.26 6.03
N THR A 4 4.33 0.18 4.92
CA THR A 4 3.45 -0.66 4.08
C THR A 4 4.21 -1.77 3.36
N PHE A 5 5.48 -1.56 2.99
CA PHE A 5 6.27 -2.61 2.34
C PHE A 5 6.73 -3.65 3.35
N GLN A 6 7.13 -3.22 4.55
CA GLN A 6 7.51 -4.13 5.64
C GLN A 6 6.34 -5.00 6.09
N SER A 7 5.12 -4.45 6.19
CA SER A 7 3.94 -5.25 6.54
C SER A 7 3.54 -6.23 5.43
N VAL A 8 3.69 -5.85 4.15
CA VAL A 8 3.49 -6.77 3.02
C VAL A 8 4.54 -7.90 3.00
N GLU A 9 5.80 -7.59 3.31
CA GLU A 9 6.87 -8.57 3.42
C GLU A 9 6.65 -9.54 4.59
N ALA A 10 6.23 -9.02 5.74
CA ALA A 10 5.88 -9.86 6.90
C ALA A 10 4.70 -10.80 6.59
N TYR A 11 3.66 -10.31 5.91
CA TYR A 11 2.52 -11.14 5.49
C TYR A 11 2.90 -12.21 4.45
N ALA A 12 3.88 -11.93 3.58
CA ALA A 12 4.38 -12.92 2.65
C ALA A 12 5.13 -14.07 3.34
N GLN A 13 5.67 -13.85 4.54
CA GLN A 13 6.34 -14.89 5.33
C GLN A 13 5.36 -15.67 6.22
N ASP A 14 4.35 -14.99 6.77
CA ASP A 14 3.32 -15.60 7.61
C ASP A 14 1.92 -15.08 7.23
N PRO A 15 1.16 -15.83 6.42
CA PRO A 15 -0.16 -15.42 5.97
C PRO A 15 -1.18 -15.47 7.11
N ASN A 16 -1.32 -14.37 7.83
CA ASN A 16 -2.26 -14.24 8.94
C ASN A 16 -3.35 -13.15 8.67
N PRO A 17 -4.57 -13.33 9.19
CA PRO A 17 -5.67 -12.38 9.00
C PRO A 17 -5.50 -11.02 9.71
N GLU A 18 -4.91 -10.95 10.91
CA GLU A 18 -4.54 -9.69 11.58
C GLU A 18 -3.49 -8.88 10.81
N SER A 19 -2.58 -9.57 10.12
CA SER A 19 -1.55 -8.97 9.28
C SER A 19 -2.17 -8.34 8.04
N LEU A 20 -3.23 -8.94 7.48
CA LEU A 20 -4.02 -8.31 6.41
C LEU A 20 -4.69 -7.01 6.88
N GLU A 21 -5.31 -7.00 8.05
CA GLU A 21 -5.90 -5.79 8.63
C GLU A 21 -4.84 -4.71 8.84
N THR A 22 -3.69 -5.08 9.39
CA THR A 22 -2.55 -4.18 9.60
C THR A 22 -2.06 -3.59 8.27
N ILE A 23 -1.99 -4.40 7.21
CA ILE A 23 -1.64 -3.92 5.87
C ILE A 23 -2.70 -2.93 5.38
N ASN A 24 -3.98 -3.26 5.48
CA ASN A 24 -5.08 -2.39 5.03
C ASN A 24 -5.06 -1.03 5.73
N THR A 25 -4.89 -1.00 7.06
CA THR A 25 -4.77 0.26 7.82
C THR A 25 -3.55 1.05 7.38
N SER A 26 -2.40 0.39 7.23
CA SER A 26 -1.17 1.05 6.79
C SER A 26 -1.29 1.60 5.36
N MET A 27 -2.00 0.90 4.48
CA MET A 27 -2.27 1.28 3.10
C MET A 27 -3.19 2.51 3.04
N ALA A 28 -4.28 2.51 3.82
CA ALA A 28 -5.19 3.65 3.93
C ALA A 28 -4.47 4.91 4.38
N ALA A 29 -3.60 4.80 5.39
CA ALA A 29 -2.77 5.91 5.85
C ALA A 29 -1.78 6.39 4.77
N ALA A 30 -1.20 5.48 3.99
CA ALA A 30 -0.32 5.85 2.88
C ALA A 30 -1.06 6.58 1.76
N PHE A 31 -2.26 6.14 1.38
CA PHE A 31 -3.09 6.80 0.38
C PHE A 31 -3.54 8.18 0.84
N SER A 32 -3.98 8.32 2.09
CA SER A 32 -4.33 9.63 2.67
C SER A 32 -3.17 10.62 2.59
N LYS A 33 -1.92 10.18 2.87
CA LYS A 33 -0.73 11.04 2.73
C LYS A 33 -0.44 11.43 1.28
N ILE A 34 -0.61 10.50 0.34
CA ILE A 34 -0.44 10.78 -1.10
C ILE A 34 -1.46 11.82 -1.55
N ASP A 35 -2.73 11.66 -1.16
CA ASP A 35 -3.81 12.54 -1.59
C ASP A 35 -3.69 13.93 -0.97
N LYS A 36 -3.27 14.02 0.29
CA LYS A 36 -2.90 15.29 0.92
C LYS A 36 -1.77 15.99 0.14
N ALA A 37 -0.74 15.26 -0.27
CA ALA A 37 0.36 15.82 -1.06
C ALA A 37 -0.09 16.27 -2.47
N VAL A 38 -1.06 15.59 -3.09
CA VAL A 38 -1.68 16.05 -4.35
C VAL A 38 -2.46 17.33 -4.12
N LYS A 39 -3.29 17.39 -3.06
CA LYS A 39 -4.11 18.56 -2.73
C LYS A 39 -3.26 19.78 -2.42
N CYS A 40 -2.13 19.60 -1.74
CA CYS A 40 -1.12 20.62 -1.49
C CYS A 40 -0.22 20.92 -2.71
N LYS A 41 -0.49 20.32 -3.88
CA LYS A 41 0.27 20.49 -5.13
C LYS A 41 1.77 20.13 -5.03
N VAL A 42 2.17 19.34 -4.03
CA VAL A 42 3.56 18.88 -3.84
C VAL A 42 3.93 17.81 -4.87
N ILE A 43 2.97 16.97 -5.27
CA ILE A 43 3.16 15.95 -6.31
C ILE A 43 2.04 16.04 -7.36
N HIS A 44 2.39 15.81 -8.62
CA HIS A 44 1.40 15.75 -9.70
C HIS A 44 0.48 14.52 -9.58
N LYS A 45 -0.78 14.63 -10.04
CA LYS A 45 -1.79 13.57 -10.04
C LYS A 45 -1.29 12.25 -10.63
N ASN A 46 -0.54 12.29 -11.72
CA ASN A 46 0.02 11.08 -12.35
C ASN A 46 1.09 10.42 -11.47
N ASN A 47 1.89 11.21 -10.75
CA ASN A 47 2.88 10.67 -9.82
C ASN A 47 2.19 9.99 -8.63
N ALA A 48 1.12 10.61 -8.11
CA ALA A 48 0.29 9.99 -7.08
C ALA A 48 -0.35 8.68 -7.54
N ALA A 49 -0.93 8.66 -8.75
CA ALA A 49 -1.51 7.45 -9.34
C ALA A 49 -0.47 6.32 -9.47
N ARG A 50 0.73 6.62 -9.97
CA ARG A 50 1.84 5.65 -10.04
C ARG A 50 2.25 5.12 -8.66
N LYS A 51 2.33 5.99 -7.65
CA LYS A 51 2.66 5.59 -6.27
C LYS A 51 1.58 4.70 -5.65
N LYS A 52 0.29 5.01 -5.87
CA LYS A 52 -0.84 4.17 -5.43
C LYS A 52 -0.82 2.80 -6.12
N ALA A 53 -0.66 2.78 -7.44
CA ALA A 53 -0.59 1.54 -8.21
C ALA A 53 0.57 0.64 -7.76
N ARG A 54 1.74 1.23 -7.44
CA ARG A 54 2.88 0.46 -6.92
C ARG A 54 2.57 -0.25 -5.60
N LEU A 55 1.85 0.40 -4.70
CA LEU A 55 1.45 -0.19 -3.42
C LEU A 55 0.42 -1.32 -3.60
N ALA A 56 -0.58 -1.08 -4.46
CA ALA A 56 -1.58 -2.10 -4.79
C ALA A 56 -0.95 -3.35 -5.43
N LYS A 57 -0.03 -3.17 -6.38
CA LYS A 57 0.71 -4.28 -7.01
C LYS A 57 1.55 -5.09 -6.01
N ALA A 58 2.14 -4.42 -5.01
CA ALA A 58 2.92 -5.10 -3.98
C ALA A 58 2.04 -6.02 -3.11
N LEU A 59 0.85 -5.54 -2.73
CA LEU A 59 -0.14 -6.35 -2.02
C LEU A 59 -0.62 -7.53 -2.89
N GLN A 60 -0.96 -7.26 -4.16
CA GLN A 60 -1.44 -8.30 -5.08
C GLN A 60 -0.41 -9.41 -5.29
N LYS A 61 0.89 -9.08 -5.28
CA LYS A 61 1.96 -10.09 -5.37
C LYS A 61 2.08 -10.94 -4.09
N ALA A 62 1.75 -10.38 -2.94
CA ALA A 62 1.82 -11.09 -1.65
C ALA A 62 0.57 -11.92 -1.36
N LEU A 63 -0.59 -11.54 -1.93
CA LEU A 63 -1.76 -12.39 -1.94
C LEU A 63 -1.53 -13.58 -2.89
N PRO A 64 -1.70 -14.83 -2.45
CA PRO A 64 -1.74 -15.95 -3.37
C PRO A 64 -2.91 -15.71 -4.35
N ALA A 65 -2.65 -15.90 -5.64
CA ALA A 65 -3.61 -15.61 -6.70
C ALA A 65 -4.97 -16.25 -6.38
N ALA A 66 -5.99 -15.41 -6.17
CA ALA A 66 -7.36 -15.85 -6.38
C ALA A 66 -7.46 -16.18 -7.89
N ALA A 67 -7.61 -17.47 -8.17
CA ALA A 67 -7.92 -18.01 -9.49
C ALA A 67 -9.27 -17.47 -9.98
#